data_AF-A0AAN9T1X2-F1
#
_entry.id   AF-A0AAN9T1X2-F1
#
_cell.length_a   1.000
_cell.length_b   1.000
_cell.length_c   1.000
_cell.angle_alpha   90.00
_cell.angle_beta   90.00
_cell.angle_gamma   90.00
#
_symmetry.space_group_name_H-M   'P 1'
#
loop_
_entity.id
_entity.type
_entity.pdbx_description
1 polymer ?
#
loop_
_entity_poly.entity_id
_entity_poly.type
_entity_poly.pdbx_seq_one_letter_code
_entity_poly.pdbx_strand_id
1 'polypeptide(L)'
;MQTLYFVVPCVMIIFLVLAFPNGFCLADINMKSGSQCSQADYSDSEGTFQANLRVLLDSLASNVVENHGFYQTIVGRKANRVYSSVLCRGDISASSCSGCTLNSTRVASNDCGMSKEVIIWFRWCFLRYSNESFFGDMQQTSVAITNETDFDDPSVVSEGLPFMTGLADAAPDRSYMFLTAILNTSQGGQKRYGMAQCTRDISRIDCRRCLDAQLESFRTVIGNKRRWEIYGSNCFMWYNDYHFYSNASALLSAAWRPSSCTRLIIGTTLAVSAAIFMFF
;
A
#
# COMPACT_ATOMS: atom_id res chain seq x y z
N MET A 1 16.05 -35.89 40.50
CA MET A 1 14.69 -35.47 40.08
C MET A 1 14.64 -34.02 39.58
N GLN A 2 15.43 -33.08 40.11
CA GLN A 2 15.41 -31.66 39.71
C GLN A 2 15.82 -31.39 38.24
N THR A 3 16.74 -32.17 37.69
CA THR A 3 17.25 -32.03 36.30
C THR A 3 16.19 -32.38 35.26
N LEU A 4 15.24 -33.26 35.57
CA LEU A 4 14.18 -33.69 34.64
C LEU A 4 13.10 -32.60 34.48
N TYR A 5 12.85 -31.80 35.54
CA TYR A 5 11.89 -30.70 35.52
C TYR A 5 12.29 -29.54 34.61
N PHE A 6 13.58 -29.38 34.29
CA PHE A 6 14.05 -28.33 33.37
C PHE A 6 14.15 -28.79 31.91
N VAL A 7 14.34 -30.08 31.66
CA VAL A 7 14.51 -30.62 30.31
C VAL A 7 13.16 -30.71 29.57
N VAL A 8 12.09 -31.10 30.25
CA VAL A 8 10.76 -31.27 29.65
C VAL A 8 10.15 -29.94 29.14
N PRO A 9 10.19 -28.82 29.89
CA PRO A 9 9.71 -27.53 29.39
C PRO A 9 10.56 -27.00 28.23
N CYS A 10 11.88 -27.17 28.26
CA CYS A 10 12.77 -26.77 27.17
C CYS A 10 12.48 -27.53 25.87
N VAL A 11 12.27 -28.85 25.95
CA VAL A 11 11.93 -29.67 24.77
C VAL A 11 10.56 -29.29 24.23
N MET A 12 9.57 -28.99 25.09
CA MET A 12 8.24 -28.51 24.67
C MET A 12 8.28 -27.13 24.02
N ILE A 13 9.11 -26.20 24.51
CA ILE A 13 9.31 -24.87 23.90
C ILE A 13 9.99 -25.00 22.53
N ILE A 14 11.02 -25.85 22.41
CA ILE A 14 11.69 -26.11 21.12
C ILE A 14 10.72 -26.76 20.13
N PHE A 15 9.87 -27.68 20.57
CA PHE A 15 8.84 -28.29 19.71
C PHE A 15 7.77 -27.30 19.27
N LEU A 16 7.34 -26.37 20.14
CA LEU A 16 6.42 -25.28 19.77
C LEU A 16 7.04 -24.36 18.72
N VAL A 17 8.32 -23.99 18.86
CA VAL A 17 9.05 -23.15 17.89
C VAL A 17 9.26 -23.87 16.55
N LEU A 18 9.40 -25.19 16.54
CA LEU A 18 9.54 -26.00 15.32
C LEU A 18 8.20 -26.41 14.68
N ALA A 19 7.11 -26.51 15.47
CA ALA A 19 5.77 -26.82 15.00
C ALA A 19 5.05 -25.62 14.35
N PHE A 20 5.53 -24.40 14.63
CA PHE A 20 5.22 -23.21 13.85
C PHE A 20 6.41 -22.92 12.94
N PRO A 21 6.50 -23.49 11.71
CA PRO A 21 7.41 -22.93 10.74
C PRO A 21 7.08 -21.44 10.64
N ASN A 22 8.05 -20.58 10.97
CA ASN A 22 7.97 -19.13 10.83
C ASN A 22 7.91 -18.74 9.35
N GLY A 23 6.91 -19.23 8.63
CA GLY A 23 6.45 -18.64 7.40
C GLY A 23 5.78 -17.34 7.78
N PHE A 24 6.55 -16.26 7.83
CA PHE A 24 5.99 -14.92 7.85
C PHE A 24 5.16 -14.77 6.56
N CYS A 25 3.82 -14.91 6.67
CA CYS A 25 2.94 -14.49 5.58
C CYS A 25 3.03 -12.95 5.52
N LEU A 26 3.59 -12.42 4.44
CA LEU A 26 3.47 -11.00 4.11
C LEU A 26 2.02 -10.76 3.71
N ALA A 27 1.19 -10.42 4.69
CA ALA A 27 -0.17 -9.96 4.45
C ALA A 27 -0.10 -8.52 3.94
N ASP A 28 -0.90 -8.22 2.92
CA ASP A 28 -1.16 -6.83 2.56
C ASP A 28 -1.92 -6.15 3.70
N ILE A 29 -1.33 -5.08 4.24
CA ILE A 29 -1.85 -4.33 5.39
C ILE A 29 -1.81 -2.84 5.08
N ASN A 30 -2.76 -2.11 5.67
CA ASN A 30 -2.73 -0.66 5.63
C ASN A 30 -1.60 -0.14 6.52
N MET A 31 -0.57 0.44 5.92
CA MET A 31 0.55 1.04 6.63
C MET A 31 0.85 2.41 6.04
N LYS A 32 1.21 3.37 6.91
CA LYS A 32 1.72 4.68 6.48
C LYS A 32 3.10 4.46 5.86
N SER A 33 3.23 4.72 4.57
CA SER A 33 4.49 4.63 3.82
C SER A 33 5.31 5.93 3.94
N GLY A 34 4.64 7.07 4.11
CA GLY A 34 5.31 8.36 4.31
C GLY A 34 4.34 9.53 4.38
N SER A 35 4.89 10.71 4.66
CA SER A 35 4.17 11.99 4.56
C SER A 35 5.13 13.11 4.22
N GLN A 36 4.66 14.09 3.45
CA GLN A 36 5.33 15.36 3.21
C GLN A 36 4.40 16.48 3.68
N CYS A 37 4.94 17.39 4.49
CA CYS A 37 4.22 18.55 4.98
C CYS A 37 5.04 19.80 4.61
N SER A 38 4.36 20.87 4.16
CA SER A 38 4.99 22.18 4.01
C SER A 38 5.44 22.72 5.36
N GLN A 39 6.27 23.77 5.35
CA GLN A 39 6.58 24.51 6.58
C GLN A 39 5.28 24.95 7.26
N ALA A 40 5.24 24.79 8.59
CA ALA A 40 4.11 25.19 9.40
C ALA A 40 3.88 26.71 9.30
N ASP A 41 2.63 27.08 9.05
CA ASP A 41 2.20 28.47 9.00
C ASP A 41 1.26 28.78 10.17
N TYR A 42 1.79 29.44 11.19
CA TYR A 42 1.03 29.82 12.40
C TYR A 42 0.24 31.11 12.25
N SER A 43 0.30 31.80 11.10
CA SER A 43 -0.42 33.06 10.90
C SER A 43 -1.94 32.92 10.94
N ASP A 44 -2.46 31.69 10.76
CA ASP A 44 -3.90 31.38 10.72
C ASP A 44 -4.27 30.21 11.66
N SER A 45 -3.59 30.06 12.80
CA SER A 45 -3.74 28.91 13.73
C SER A 45 -5.12 28.73 14.36
N GLU A 46 -5.88 29.81 14.53
CA GLU A 46 -7.31 29.78 14.88
C GLU A 46 -8.21 30.29 13.75
N GLY A 47 -7.65 30.40 12.54
CA GLY A 47 -8.25 31.13 11.46
C GLY A 47 -9.12 30.31 10.52
N THR A 48 -9.53 30.97 9.44
CA THR A 48 -10.53 30.43 8.52
C THR A 48 -9.99 29.25 7.72
N PHE A 49 -8.69 29.18 7.44
CA PHE A 49 -8.06 28.06 6.75
C PHE A 49 -8.17 26.78 7.58
N GLN A 50 -7.81 26.82 8.86
CA GLN A 50 -7.83 25.62 9.71
C GLN A 50 -9.26 25.07 9.90
N ALA A 51 -10.25 25.96 10.01
CA ALA A 51 -11.66 25.57 10.02
C ALA A 51 -12.10 24.93 8.69
N ASN A 52 -11.71 25.52 7.56
CA ASN A 52 -11.99 24.96 6.23
C ASN A 52 -11.30 23.61 6.01
N LEU A 53 -10.07 23.45 6.51
CA LEU A 53 -9.33 22.19 6.43
C LEU A 53 -10.03 21.08 7.23
N ARG A 54 -10.53 21.35 8.44
CA ARG A 54 -11.29 20.37 9.22
C ARG A 54 -12.53 19.89 8.46
N VAL A 55 -13.34 20.83 7.95
CA VAL A 55 -14.53 20.52 7.14
C VAL A 55 -14.15 19.72 5.89
N LEU A 56 -13.02 20.05 5.27
CA LEU A 56 -12.52 19.36 4.09
C LEU A 56 -12.11 17.92 4.41
N LEU A 57 -11.36 17.68 5.49
CA LEU A 57 -10.91 16.34 5.89
C LEU A 57 -12.11 15.44 6.25
N ASP A 58 -13.12 15.99 6.92
CA ASP A 58 -14.37 15.28 7.19
C ASP A 58 -15.11 14.93 5.90
N SER A 59 -15.18 15.88 4.95
CA SER A 59 -15.78 15.63 3.63
C SER A 59 -15.07 14.50 2.88
N LEU A 60 -13.74 14.43 2.91
CA LEU A 60 -13.00 13.33 2.30
C LEU A 60 -13.38 11.98 2.91
N ALA A 61 -13.40 11.89 4.24
CA ALA A 61 -13.70 10.65 4.96
C ALA A 61 -15.13 10.14 4.70
N SER A 62 -16.11 11.05 4.53
CA SER A 62 -17.50 10.69 4.28
C SER A 62 -17.80 10.31 2.83
N ASN A 63 -17.13 10.93 1.85
CA ASN A 63 -17.56 10.85 0.45
C ASN A 63 -16.70 9.92 -0.43
N VAL A 64 -15.54 9.46 0.04
CA VAL A 64 -14.61 8.66 -0.80
C VAL A 64 -15.24 7.36 -1.33
N VAL A 65 -16.06 6.68 -0.53
CA VAL A 65 -16.68 5.40 -0.92
C VAL A 65 -17.76 5.61 -1.98
N GLU A 66 -18.62 6.61 -1.79
CA GLU A 66 -19.70 6.96 -2.73
C GLU A 66 -19.13 7.43 -4.07
N ASN A 67 -17.92 8.00 -4.06
CA ASN A 67 -17.19 8.41 -5.26
C ASN A 67 -16.24 7.32 -5.77
N HIS A 68 -16.50 6.04 -5.48
CA HIS A 68 -15.76 4.90 -6.00
C HIS A 68 -14.24 4.98 -5.73
N GLY A 69 -13.87 5.33 -4.51
CA GLY A 69 -12.48 5.31 -4.05
C GLY A 69 -11.63 6.50 -4.48
N PHE A 70 -12.17 7.52 -5.15
CA PHE A 70 -11.44 8.78 -5.32
C PHE A 70 -12.37 9.98 -5.37
N TYR A 71 -12.05 10.96 -4.54
CA TYR A 71 -12.88 12.12 -4.31
C TYR A 71 -12.00 13.36 -4.21
N GLN A 72 -12.42 14.41 -4.91
CA GLN A 72 -11.80 15.72 -4.87
C GLN A 72 -12.82 16.73 -4.34
N THR A 73 -12.37 17.61 -3.46
CA THR A 73 -13.23 18.67 -2.95
C THR A 73 -12.44 19.92 -2.59
N ILE A 74 -13.16 21.03 -2.57
CA ILE A 74 -12.63 22.36 -2.30
C ILE A 74 -13.48 22.98 -1.20
N VAL A 75 -12.84 23.50 -0.16
CA VAL A 75 -13.53 24.24 0.91
C VAL A 75 -12.90 25.63 1.05
N GLY A 76 -13.72 26.63 1.36
CA GLY A 76 -13.26 28.00 1.57
C GLY A 76 -13.24 28.89 0.33
N ARG A 77 -12.78 30.12 0.51
CA ARG A 77 -12.78 31.18 -0.51
C ARG A 77 -11.51 32.02 -0.44
N LYS A 78 -11.08 32.55 -1.58
CA LYS A 78 -9.90 33.43 -1.72
C LYS A 78 -8.67 32.82 -1.03
N ALA A 79 -8.03 33.55 -0.12
CA ALA A 79 -6.81 33.12 0.58
C ALA A 79 -7.00 31.91 1.50
N ASN A 80 -8.24 31.56 1.87
CA ASN A 80 -8.55 30.45 2.77
C ASN A 80 -9.10 29.22 2.03
N ARG A 81 -8.94 29.18 0.71
CA ARG A 81 -9.37 28.03 -0.10
C ARG A 81 -8.39 26.87 0.07
N VAL A 82 -8.92 25.67 0.20
CA VAL A 82 -8.16 24.43 0.34
C VAL A 82 -8.65 23.45 -0.73
N TYR A 83 -7.74 22.97 -1.57
CA TYR A 83 -7.98 21.93 -2.56
C TYR A 83 -7.55 20.60 -1.98
N SER A 84 -8.29 19.53 -2.25
CA SER A 84 -7.94 18.21 -1.74
C SER A 84 -8.35 17.08 -2.65
N SER A 85 -7.65 15.97 -2.51
CA SER A 85 -7.97 14.70 -3.14
C SER A 85 -7.64 13.54 -2.22
N VAL A 86 -8.45 12.49 -2.26
CA VAL A 86 -8.07 11.16 -1.77
C VAL A 86 -8.22 10.13 -2.87
N LEU A 87 -7.30 9.18 -2.95
CA LEU A 87 -7.33 8.02 -3.84
C LEU A 87 -7.12 6.75 -3.02
N CYS A 88 -8.07 5.82 -3.06
CA CYS A 88 -7.91 4.46 -2.58
C CYS A 88 -7.33 3.57 -3.67
N ARG A 89 -6.59 2.54 -3.27
CA ARG A 89 -6.07 1.53 -4.18
C ARG A 89 -7.23 0.77 -4.85
N GLY A 90 -7.13 0.51 -6.15
CA GLY A 90 -8.30 0.05 -6.93
C GLY A 90 -8.88 -1.32 -6.57
N ASP A 91 -8.15 -2.15 -5.82
CA ASP A 91 -8.53 -3.52 -5.43
C ASP A 91 -9.03 -3.66 -3.97
N ILE A 92 -9.08 -2.57 -3.19
CA ILE A 92 -9.50 -2.65 -1.78
C ILE A 92 -11.01 -2.48 -1.60
N SER A 93 -11.53 -3.02 -0.51
CA SER A 93 -12.95 -2.92 -0.18
C SER A 93 -13.38 -1.50 0.19
N ALA A 94 -14.66 -1.20 0.09
CA ALA A 94 -15.23 0.07 0.56
C ALA A 94 -14.88 0.38 2.03
N SER A 95 -14.92 -0.63 2.92
CA SER A 95 -14.56 -0.47 4.33
C SER A 95 -13.06 -0.24 4.52
N SER A 96 -12.20 -0.96 3.79
CA SER A 96 -10.74 -0.72 3.76
C SER A 96 -10.41 0.69 3.28
N CYS A 97 -11.09 1.16 2.22
CA CYS A 97 -10.93 2.49 1.65
C CYS A 97 -11.36 3.59 2.65
N SER A 98 -12.54 3.45 3.26
CA SER A 98 -13.01 4.37 4.31
C SER A 98 -12.06 4.40 5.51
N GLY A 99 -11.64 3.24 6.00
CA GLY A 99 -10.70 3.13 7.12
C GLY A 99 -9.33 3.74 6.82
N CYS A 100 -8.80 3.52 5.61
CA CYS A 100 -7.55 4.14 5.19
C CYS A 100 -7.67 5.66 5.09
N THR A 101 -8.77 6.16 4.52
CA THR A 101 -9.02 7.59 4.39
C THR A 101 -9.09 8.25 5.77
N LEU A 102 -9.82 7.66 6.72
CA LEU A 102 -9.91 8.15 8.09
C LEU A 102 -8.54 8.16 8.80
N ASN A 103 -7.70 7.16 8.58
CA ASN A 103 -6.34 7.15 9.13
C ASN A 103 -5.49 8.26 8.51
N SER A 104 -5.63 8.48 7.20
CA SER A 104 -4.90 9.53 6.49
C SER A 104 -5.30 10.93 6.95
N THR A 105 -6.60 11.19 7.20
CA THR A 105 -7.06 12.49 7.72
C THR A 105 -6.58 12.76 9.15
N ARG A 106 -6.48 11.71 9.98
CA ARG A 106 -5.87 11.80 11.33
C ARG A 106 -4.39 12.14 11.25
N VAL A 107 -3.64 11.48 10.37
CA VAL A 107 -2.22 11.81 10.13
C VAL A 107 -2.07 13.24 9.62
N ALA A 108 -2.91 13.68 8.69
CA ALA A 108 -2.92 15.06 8.20
C ALA A 108 -3.10 16.08 9.32
N SER A 109 -3.99 15.79 10.27
CA SER A 109 -4.30 16.68 11.39
C SER A 109 -3.22 16.69 12.46
N ASN A 110 -2.64 15.51 12.76
CA ASN A 110 -1.73 15.34 13.90
C ASN A 110 -0.26 15.56 13.51
N ASP A 111 0.19 14.99 12.39
CA ASP A 111 1.60 14.97 12.01
C ASP A 111 2.00 16.20 11.18
N CYS A 112 1.06 16.77 10.43
CA CYS A 112 1.26 17.95 9.58
C CYS A 112 0.48 19.18 10.09
N GLY A 113 0.29 19.28 11.41
CA GLY A 113 -0.45 20.39 12.01
C GLY A 113 0.14 21.74 11.59
N MET A 114 -0.69 22.61 11.01
CA MET A 114 -0.36 23.93 10.45
C MET A 114 0.28 23.99 9.06
N SER A 115 0.49 22.85 8.39
CA SER A 115 0.95 22.85 7.00
C SER A 115 -0.20 23.21 6.04
N LYS A 116 0.11 23.98 4.99
CA LYS A 116 -0.86 24.35 3.95
C LYS A 116 -0.82 23.41 2.76
N GLU A 117 0.30 22.71 2.57
CA GLU A 117 0.45 21.66 1.56
C GLU A 117 0.88 20.36 2.22
N VAL A 118 0.13 19.30 1.96
CA VAL A 118 0.37 18.00 2.57
C VAL A 118 0.10 16.88 1.58
N ILE A 119 0.98 15.89 1.62
CA ILE A 119 0.84 14.62 0.94
C ILE A 119 1.04 13.50 1.96
N ILE A 120 0.15 12.51 1.96
CA ILE A 120 0.21 11.35 2.84
C ILE A 120 0.04 10.10 2.00
N TRP A 121 1.02 9.20 2.12
CA TRP A 121 0.99 7.90 1.48
C TRP A 121 0.72 6.83 2.53
N PHE A 122 -0.42 6.17 2.41
CA PHE A 122 -0.62 4.83 2.94
C PHE A 122 -0.52 3.83 1.78
N ARG A 123 -0.24 2.57 2.11
CA ARG A 123 -0.32 1.49 1.11
C ARG A 123 -1.71 1.43 0.47
N TRP A 124 -2.78 1.58 1.25
CA TRP A 124 -4.14 1.44 0.71
C TRP A 124 -4.76 2.73 0.17
N CYS A 125 -4.22 3.90 0.50
CA CYS A 125 -4.76 5.15 0.01
C CYS A 125 -3.75 6.30 0.07
N PHE A 126 -4.03 7.33 -0.70
CA PHE A 126 -3.23 8.52 -0.88
C PHE A 126 -4.10 9.75 -0.60
N LEU A 127 -3.65 10.64 0.27
CA LEU A 127 -4.33 11.90 0.59
C LEU A 127 -3.42 13.07 0.26
N ARG A 128 -3.97 14.08 -0.43
CA ARG A 128 -3.27 15.33 -0.72
C ARG A 128 -4.20 16.52 -0.46
N TYR A 129 -3.64 17.58 0.11
CA TYR A 129 -4.27 18.91 0.08
C TYR A 129 -3.25 20.02 -0.13
N SER A 130 -3.69 21.16 -0.68
CA SER A 130 -2.90 22.38 -0.82
C SER A 130 -3.81 23.62 -0.81
N ASN A 131 -3.25 24.78 -0.45
CA ASN A 131 -3.86 26.08 -0.68
C ASN A 131 -3.83 26.52 -2.17
N GLU A 132 -3.05 25.82 -2.99
CA GLU A 132 -2.99 25.96 -4.45
C GLU A 132 -3.69 24.79 -5.14
N SER A 133 -4.20 25.06 -6.35
CA SER A 133 -4.85 24.00 -7.13
C SER A 133 -3.80 23.08 -7.73
N PHE A 134 -4.08 21.77 -7.71
CA PHE A 134 -3.27 20.74 -8.35
C PHE A 134 -4.12 19.78 -9.19
N PHE A 135 -5.40 20.10 -9.39
CA PHE A 135 -6.35 19.20 -10.06
C PHE A 135 -6.07 19.13 -11.55
N GLY A 136 -5.86 17.91 -12.05
CA GLY A 136 -5.55 17.68 -13.46
C GLY A 136 -4.14 18.07 -13.88
N ASP A 137 -3.32 18.59 -12.96
CA ASP A 137 -1.92 18.90 -13.21
C ASP A 137 -1.05 17.68 -12.88
N MET A 138 -0.48 17.08 -13.92
CA MET A 138 0.45 15.96 -13.74
C MET A 138 1.75 16.45 -13.13
N GLN A 139 2.11 15.88 -11.97
CA GLN A 139 3.35 16.15 -11.27
C GLN A 139 4.21 14.90 -11.20
N GLN A 140 5.51 15.06 -11.45
CA GLN A 140 6.47 13.96 -11.46
C GLN A 140 7.08 13.65 -10.07
N THR A 141 6.68 14.38 -9.03
CA THR A 141 7.15 14.14 -7.66
C THR A 141 6.79 12.72 -7.23
N SER A 142 7.82 11.96 -6.85
CA SER A 142 7.68 10.57 -6.44
C SER A 142 8.84 10.11 -5.56
N VAL A 143 8.64 9.00 -4.85
CA VAL A 143 9.64 8.34 -4.00
C VAL A 143 9.54 6.83 -4.18
N ALA A 144 10.68 6.16 -4.28
CA ALA A 144 10.76 4.71 -4.29
C ALA A 144 11.12 4.17 -2.90
N ILE A 145 10.43 3.12 -2.48
CA ILE A 145 10.72 2.34 -1.29
C ILE A 145 11.21 0.98 -1.76
N THR A 146 12.43 0.63 -1.37
CA THR A 146 13.08 -0.65 -1.67
C THR A 146 13.70 -1.22 -0.40
N ASN A 147 14.02 -2.50 -0.38
CA ASN A 147 14.88 -3.06 0.67
C ASN A 147 16.31 -3.15 0.13
N GLU A 148 17.28 -2.66 0.90
CA GLU A 148 18.64 -2.57 0.39
C GLU A 148 19.31 -3.93 0.14
N THR A 149 18.79 -4.98 0.77
CA THR A 149 19.40 -6.30 0.78
C THR A 149 18.64 -7.35 -0.03
N ASP A 150 17.47 -7.01 -0.59
CA ASP A 150 16.63 -7.98 -1.29
C ASP A 150 16.85 -7.98 -2.81
N PHE A 151 18.00 -8.52 -3.20
CA PHE A 151 18.32 -8.69 -4.61
C PHE A 151 17.56 -9.86 -5.24
N ASP A 152 17.18 -9.68 -6.49
CA ASP A 152 16.57 -10.71 -7.31
C ASP A 152 17.59 -11.42 -8.20
N ASP A 153 17.23 -12.58 -8.73
CA ASP A 153 18.03 -13.27 -9.72
C ASP A 153 18.11 -12.42 -11.01
N PRO A 154 19.29 -12.23 -11.63
CA PRO A 154 19.44 -11.42 -12.84
C PRO A 154 18.49 -11.78 -13.98
N SER A 155 18.14 -13.06 -14.13
CA SER A 155 17.19 -13.51 -15.16
C SER A 155 15.78 -12.98 -14.88
N VAL A 156 15.34 -12.96 -13.62
CA VAL A 156 14.04 -12.40 -13.22
C VAL A 156 14.02 -10.88 -13.36
N VAL A 157 15.14 -10.21 -13.03
CA VAL A 157 15.28 -8.75 -13.20
C VAL A 157 15.05 -8.34 -14.65
N SER A 158 15.56 -9.11 -15.60
CA SER A 158 15.40 -8.80 -17.03
C SER A 158 13.96 -8.90 -17.54
N GLU A 159 13.11 -9.69 -16.88
CA GLU A 159 11.68 -9.82 -17.17
C GLU A 159 10.82 -8.77 -16.45
N GLY A 160 11.26 -8.30 -15.28
CA GLY A 160 10.49 -7.43 -14.38
C GLY A 160 10.22 -6.03 -14.94
N LEU A 161 11.21 -5.37 -15.54
CA LEU A 161 11.03 -4.01 -16.09
C LEU A 161 10.10 -3.99 -17.32
N PRO A 162 10.24 -4.87 -18.33
CA PRO A 162 9.26 -4.98 -19.41
C PRO A 162 7.84 -5.28 -18.91
N PHE A 163 7.71 -6.14 -17.89
CA PHE A 163 6.43 -6.44 -17.26
C PHE A 163 5.78 -5.19 -16.66
N MET A 164 6.53 -4.40 -15.89
CA MET A 164 6.01 -3.16 -15.29
C MET A 164 5.76 -2.06 -16.33
N THR A 165 6.53 -2.03 -17.42
CA THR A 165 6.28 -1.14 -18.57
C THR A 165 4.94 -1.50 -19.24
N GLY A 166 4.64 -2.79 -19.42
CA GLY A 166 3.35 -3.23 -19.94
C GLY A 166 2.17 -2.84 -19.03
N LEU A 167 2.36 -2.85 -17.71
CA LEU A 167 1.38 -2.32 -16.76
C LEU A 167 1.20 -0.80 -16.91
N ALA A 168 2.30 -0.05 -17.04
CA ALA A 168 2.29 1.39 -17.24
C ALA A 168 1.52 1.80 -18.51
N ASP A 169 1.70 1.04 -19.59
CA ASP A 169 1.04 1.25 -20.87
C ASP A 169 -0.47 0.99 -20.81
N ALA A 170 -0.89 -0.05 -20.08
CA ALA A 170 -2.27 -0.53 -20.11
C ALA A 170 -3.16 0.07 -19.00
N ALA A 171 -2.61 0.43 -17.84
CA ALA A 171 -3.38 0.96 -16.71
C ALA A 171 -4.25 2.19 -17.04
N PRO A 172 -3.81 3.19 -17.84
CA PRO A 172 -4.61 4.36 -18.18
C PRO A 172 -5.95 4.03 -18.86
N ASP A 173 -6.02 2.89 -19.55
CA ASP A 173 -7.21 2.46 -20.28
C ASP A 173 -8.14 1.55 -19.48
N ARG A 174 -7.75 1.17 -18.27
CA ARG A 174 -8.56 0.32 -17.39
C ARG A 174 -9.49 1.12 -16.51
N SER A 175 -10.53 0.45 -16.01
CA SER A 175 -11.44 1.02 -15.01
C SER A 175 -10.63 1.55 -13.83
N TYR A 176 -11.00 2.74 -13.36
CA TYR A 176 -10.33 3.45 -12.27
C TYR A 176 -8.85 3.80 -12.50
N MET A 177 -8.35 3.69 -13.74
CA MET A 177 -6.94 3.85 -14.09
C MET A 177 -6.03 2.96 -13.21
N PHE A 178 -6.48 1.74 -12.94
CA PHE A 178 -5.83 0.77 -12.07
C PHE A 178 -5.70 -0.58 -12.76
N LEU A 179 -4.53 -1.20 -12.65
CA LEU A 179 -4.28 -2.53 -13.19
C LEU A 179 -3.33 -3.31 -12.28
N THR A 180 -3.64 -4.59 -12.09
CA THR A 180 -2.74 -5.58 -11.48
C THR A 180 -2.42 -6.68 -12.48
N ALA A 181 -1.26 -7.30 -12.35
CA ALA A 181 -0.89 -8.46 -13.15
C ALA A 181 0.07 -9.39 -12.42
N ILE A 182 0.25 -10.58 -12.99
CA ILE A 182 1.19 -11.60 -12.53
C ILE A 182 2.16 -11.89 -13.67
N LEU A 183 3.45 -11.80 -13.37
CA LEU A 183 4.53 -12.31 -14.20
C LEU A 183 4.88 -13.72 -13.71
N ASN A 184 4.74 -14.72 -14.59
CA ASN A 184 5.33 -16.05 -14.36
C ASN A 184 6.73 -16.01 -14.94
N THR A 185 7.75 -16.06 -14.09
CA THR A 185 9.13 -15.91 -14.54
C THR A 185 9.63 -17.18 -15.22
N SER A 186 10.64 -17.04 -16.07
CA SER A 186 11.32 -18.17 -16.70
C SER A 186 12.03 -19.09 -15.68
N GLN A 187 12.36 -18.58 -14.50
CA GLN A 187 12.93 -19.36 -13.40
C GLN A 187 11.85 -20.08 -12.59
N GLY A 188 11.57 -21.32 -13.01
CA GLY A 188 11.19 -22.41 -12.11
C GLY A 188 10.06 -22.10 -11.12
N GLY A 189 8.98 -21.46 -11.57
CA GLY A 189 7.77 -21.25 -10.78
C GLY A 189 7.79 -20.02 -9.87
N GLN A 190 8.84 -19.18 -9.92
CA GLN A 190 8.78 -17.87 -9.28
C GLN A 190 7.75 -16.98 -9.99
N LYS A 191 7.07 -16.16 -9.18
CA LYS A 191 6.08 -15.20 -9.68
C LYS A 191 6.43 -13.81 -9.19
N ARG A 192 6.07 -12.82 -9.99
CA ARG A 192 6.10 -11.41 -9.59
C ARG A 192 4.72 -10.82 -9.78
N TYR A 193 4.37 -9.96 -8.85
CA TYR A 193 3.06 -9.34 -8.76
C TYR A 193 3.27 -7.84 -8.94
N GLY A 194 2.56 -7.28 -9.91
CA GLY A 194 2.70 -5.88 -10.28
C GLY A 194 1.37 -5.15 -10.16
N MET A 195 1.43 -3.87 -9.81
CA MET A 195 0.31 -2.95 -9.98
C MET A 195 0.76 -1.60 -10.53
N ALA A 196 -0.12 -0.95 -11.27
CA ALA A 196 0.02 0.44 -11.71
C ALA A 196 -1.31 1.18 -11.49
N GLN A 197 -1.25 2.40 -10.96
CA GLN A 197 -2.43 3.23 -10.69
C GLN A 197 -2.16 4.69 -10.95
N CYS A 198 -3.19 5.42 -11.43
CA CYS A 198 -3.18 6.89 -11.50
C CYS A 198 -4.34 7.51 -10.71
N THR A 199 -4.16 8.78 -10.32
CA THR A 199 -5.28 9.64 -9.91
C THR A 199 -6.18 9.90 -11.11
N ARG A 200 -7.48 10.05 -10.87
CA ARG A 200 -8.48 10.07 -11.94
C ARG A 200 -8.79 11.47 -12.47
N ASP A 201 -8.01 12.47 -12.05
CA ASP A 201 -8.10 13.86 -12.48
C ASP A 201 -7.15 14.20 -13.65
N ILE A 202 -6.15 13.37 -13.91
CA ILE A 202 -5.22 13.55 -15.04
C ILE A 202 -5.67 12.79 -16.29
N SER A 203 -5.19 13.20 -17.46
CA SER A 203 -5.50 12.53 -18.73
C SER A 203 -4.88 11.14 -18.82
N ARG A 204 -5.38 10.27 -19.71
CA ARG A 204 -4.76 8.96 -19.97
C ARG A 204 -3.31 9.07 -20.45
N ILE A 205 -3.03 10.10 -21.26
CA ILE A 205 -1.69 10.38 -21.78
C ILE A 205 -0.76 10.78 -20.63
N ASP A 206 -1.23 11.65 -19.74
CA ASP A 206 -0.43 12.09 -18.60
C ASP A 206 -0.25 10.98 -17.56
N CYS A 207 -1.24 10.11 -17.39
CA CYS A 207 -1.14 8.92 -16.56
C CYS A 207 -0.01 8.00 -17.06
N ARG A 208 0.03 7.70 -18.37
CA ARG A 208 1.11 6.92 -18.97
C ARG A 208 2.46 7.59 -18.78
N ARG A 209 2.55 8.89 -19.09
CA ARG A 209 3.79 9.69 -18.90
C ARG A 209 4.28 9.68 -17.46
N CYS A 210 3.37 9.74 -16.49
CA CYS A 210 3.71 9.70 -15.07
C CYS A 210 4.32 8.34 -14.69
N LEU A 211 3.69 7.23 -15.11
CA LEU A 211 4.17 5.88 -14.82
C LEU A 211 5.52 5.59 -15.51
N ASP A 212 5.67 5.99 -16.77
CA ASP A 212 6.94 5.87 -17.50
C ASP A 212 8.06 6.69 -16.84
N ALA A 213 7.75 7.92 -16.42
CA ALA A 213 8.72 8.78 -15.73
C ALA A 213 9.19 8.18 -14.41
N GLN A 214 8.35 7.43 -13.68
CA GLN A 214 8.76 6.72 -12.46
C GLN A 214 9.76 5.60 -12.77
N LEU A 215 9.50 4.79 -13.79
CA LEU A 215 10.41 3.71 -14.18
C LEU A 215 11.77 4.24 -14.64
N GLU A 216 11.80 5.35 -15.36
CA GLU A 216 13.05 5.98 -15.78
C GLU A 216 13.78 6.63 -14.59
N SER A 217 13.09 7.45 -13.79
CA SER A 217 13.70 8.20 -12.69
C SER A 217 14.28 7.29 -11.61
N PHE A 218 13.63 6.15 -11.34
CA PHE A 218 14.08 5.20 -10.31
C PHE A 218 14.81 3.98 -10.86
N ARG A 219 15.15 3.96 -12.16
CA ARG A 219 15.76 2.80 -12.82
C ARG A 219 16.94 2.19 -12.05
N THR A 220 17.82 3.02 -11.52
CA THR A 220 18.99 2.56 -10.74
C THR A 220 18.63 2.12 -9.32
N VAL A 221 17.61 2.73 -8.72
CA VAL A 221 17.14 2.43 -7.36
C VAL A 221 16.40 1.10 -7.32
N ILE A 222 15.47 0.88 -8.24
CA ILE A 222 14.70 -0.38 -8.34
C ILE A 222 15.49 -1.49 -9.03
N GLY A 223 16.48 -1.13 -9.84
CA GLY A 223 17.37 -1.98 -10.65
C GLY A 223 17.19 -3.49 -10.51
N ASN A 224 17.93 -4.09 -9.58
CA ASN A 224 17.93 -5.53 -9.31
C ASN A 224 17.18 -5.91 -8.02
N LYS A 225 16.29 -5.04 -7.54
CA LYS A 225 15.52 -5.25 -6.31
C LYS A 225 14.38 -6.23 -6.57
N ARG A 226 14.20 -7.19 -5.66
CA ARG A 226 13.14 -8.20 -5.70
C ARG A 226 11.78 -7.58 -5.40
N ARG A 227 11.75 -6.55 -4.55
CA ARG A 227 10.53 -5.84 -4.17
C ARG A 227 10.77 -4.34 -4.15
N TRP A 228 9.80 -3.60 -4.64
CA TRP A 228 9.83 -2.14 -4.62
C TRP A 228 8.43 -1.56 -4.77
N GLU A 229 8.25 -0.38 -4.20
CA GLU A 229 7.02 0.40 -4.27
C GLU A 229 7.35 1.86 -4.57
N ILE A 230 6.81 2.42 -5.65
CA ILE A 230 6.97 3.82 -6.02
C ILE A 230 5.67 4.56 -5.73
N TYR A 231 5.80 5.62 -4.95
CA TYR A 231 4.72 6.49 -4.51
C TYR A 231 4.87 7.86 -5.16
N GLY A 232 3.93 8.24 -6.02
CA GLY A 232 3.92 9.55 -6.67
C GLY A 232 2.85 10.49 -6.15
N SER A 233 2.80 11.69 -6.74
CA SER A 233 1.71 12.64 -6.56
C SER A 233 0.45 12.27 -7.36
N ASN A 234 0.63 11.68 -8.55
CA ASN A 234 -0.47 11.30 -9.43
C ASN A 234 -0.45 9.83 -9.87
N CYS A 235 0.67 9.12 -9.76
CA CYS A 235 0.78 7.73 -10.18
C CYS A 235 1.60 6.89 -9.19
N PHE A 236 1.34 5.59 -9.19
CA PHE A 236 1.85 4.65 -8.20
C PHE A 236 2.16 3.31 -8.88
N MET A 237 3.29 2.70 -8.53
CA MET A 237 3.71 1.41 -9.10
C MET A 237 4.34 0.51 -8.05
N TRP A 238 3.90 -0.74 -7.97
CA TRP A 238 4.49 -1.70 -7.05
C TRP A 238 4.85 -2.99 -7.74
N TYR A 239 5.91 -3.62 -7.27
CA TYR A 239 6.44 -4.89 -7.76
C TYR A 239 6.88 -5.73 -6.56
N ASN A 240 6.33 -6.92 -6.41
CA ASN A 240 6.63 -7.80 -5.29
C ASN A 240 6.70 -9.28 -5.69
N ASP A 241 7.29 -10.11 -4.81
CA ASP A 241 7.36 -11.57 -4.92
C ASP A 241 6.22 -12.30 -4.21
N TYR A 242 5.30 -11.56 -3.58
CA TYR A 242 4.08 -12.09 -2.96
C TYR A 242 2.83 -11.37 -3.51
N HIS A 243 1.69 -12.06 -3.46
CA HIS A 243 0.41 -11.52 -3.91
C HIS A 243 -0.14 -10.55 -2.86
N PHE A 244 -0.18 -9.25 -3.18
CA PHE A 244 -0.57 -8.17 -2.26
C PHE A 244 -1.92 -7.53 -2.59
N TYR A 245 -2.65 -8.04 -3.58
CA TYR A 245 -3.92 -7.47 -4.02
C TYR A 245 -5.05 -8.50 -3.99
N SER A 246 -6.29 -8.02 -4.05
CA SER A 246 -7.46 -8.86 -4.27
C SER A 246 -7.77 -8.97 -5.77
N ASN A 247 -8.18 -10.15 -6.23
CA ASN A 247 -8.70 -10.33 -7.60
C ASN A 247 -10.15 -9.86 -7.76
N ALA A 248 -10.82 -9.48 -6.66
CA ALA A 248 -12.18 -8.94 -6.71
C ALA A 248 -12.15 -7.42 -6.94
N SER A 249 -12.98 -6.91 -7.85
CA SER A 249 -13.32 -5.49 -7.91
C SER A 249 -14.05 -5.09 -6.62
N ALA A 250 -13.28 -4.78 -5.57
CA ALA A 250 -13.77 -4.85 -4.20
C ALA A 250 -14.55 -3.61 -3.74
N LEU A 251 -14.64 -2.56 -4.55
CA LEU A 251 -15.47 -1.39 -4.24
C LEU A 251 -16.97 -1.74 -4.06
N LEU A 252 -17.39 -2.95 -4.46
CA LEU A 252 -18.74 -3.49 -4.27
C LEU A 252 -18.86 -4.55 -3.16
N SER A 253 -17.75 -5.04 -2.58
CA SER A 253 -17.78 -6.12 -1.60
C SER A 253 -17.48 -5.62 -0.19
N ALA A 254 -18.47 -5.69 0.70
CA ALA A 254 -18.33 -5.38 2.13
C ALA A 254 -17.44 -6.36 2.92
N ALA A 255 -17.04 -7.48 2.30
CA ALA A 255 -16.27 -8.53 2.93
C ALA A 255 -14.83 -8.55 2.38
N TRP A 256 -13.91 -7.89 3.08
CA TRP A 256 -12.49 -8.20 2.91
C TRP A 256 -12.22 -9.53 3.64
N ARG A 257 -11.96 -10.58 2.87
CA ARG A 257 -11.25 -11.75 3.38
C ARG A 257 -9.79 -11.56 3.00
N PRO A 258 -8.84 -11.50 3.96
CA PRO A 258 -7.43 -11.63 3.60
C PRO A 258 -7.30 -12.90 2.76
N SER A 259 -6.53 -12.83 1.66
CA SER A 259 -6.24 -14.00 0.85
C SER A 259 -5.80 -15.13 1.78
N SER A 260 -6.58 -16.21 1.82
CA SER A 260 -6.35 -17.36 2.67
C SER A 260 -4.92 -17.85 2.42
N CYS A 261 -4.00 -17.62 3.36
CA CYS A 261 -2.76 -18.39 3.43
C CYS A 261 -3.21 -19.83 3.68
N THR A 262 -3.38 -20.61 2.61
CA THR A 262 -3.56 -22.05 2.72
C THR A 262 -2.27 -22.59 3.32
N ARG A 263 -2.25 -22.74 4.65
CA ARG A 263 -1.19 -23.50 5.32
C ARG A 263 -1.14 -24.85 4.63
N LEU A 264 -0.03 -25.18 3.99
CA LEU A 264 0.24 -26.55 3.60
C LEU A 264 0.48 -27.30 4.92
N ILE A 265 -0.61 -27.77 5.55
CA ILE A 265 -0.52 -28.65 6.71
C ILE A 265 -0.03 -29.98 6.15
N ILE A 266 1.29 -30.20 6.18
CA ILE A 266 1.83 -31.56 6.09
C ILE A 266 1.45 -32.20 7.42
N GLY A 267 0.32 -32.90 7.43
CA GLY A 267 -0.17 -33.60 8.61
C GLY A 267 0.81 -34.69 9.02
N THR A 268 1.63 -34.44 10.03
CA THR A 268 2.32 -35.48 10.77
C THR A 268 1.49 -35.80 12.01
N THR A 269 0.70 -36.87 11.93
CA THR A 269 0.02 -37.46 13.08
C THR A 269 1.05 -37.96 14.10
N LEU A 270 1.23 -37.25 15.22
CA LEU A 270 2.02 -37.74 16.36
C LEU A 270 1.12 -38.52 17.32
N ALA A 271 1.08 -39.84 17.12
CA ALA A 271 0.64 -40.79 18.13
C ALA A 271 1.74 -40.94 19.20
N VAL A 272 1.88 -39.97 20.11
CA VAL A 272 2.77 -40.10 21.28
C VAL A 272 2.13 -39.44 22.49
N SER A 273 1.12 -40.10 23.07
CA SER A 273 0.63 -39.73 24.41
C SER A 273 0.00 -40.89 25.20
N ALA A 274 0.28 -42.15 24.83
CA ALA A 274 -0.20 -43.31 25.59
C ALA A 274 0.90 -44.10 26.34
N ALA A 275 2.19 -43.80 26.15
CA ALA A 275 3.25 -44.66 26.68
C ALA A 275 3.89 -44.19 28.01
N ILE A 276 3.60 -42.98 28.51
CA ILE A 276 4.31 -42.40 29.68
C ILE A 276 3.46 -42.40 30.96
N PHE A 277 2.33 -43.12 31.00
CA PHE A 277 1.55 -43.34 32.23
C PHE A 277 1.57 -44.78 32.75
N MET A 278 2.44 -45.67 32.22
CA MET A 278 2.59 -47.04 32.74
C MET A 278 3.86 -47.30 33.54
N PHE A 279 4.70 -46.30 33.78
CA PHE A 279 5.87 -46.46 34.66
C PHE A 279 6.13 -45.20 35.48
N PHE A 280 5.16 -44.80 36.31
CA PHE A 280 5.37 -44.18 37.63
C PHE A 280 4.13 -44.41 38.48
#